data_AF-A0A1S4C4Q5-F1
#
_entry.id   AF-A0A1S4C4Q5-F1
#
_cell.length_a   1.000
_cell.length_b   1.000
_cell.length_c   1.000
_cell.angle_alpha   90.00
_cell.angle_beta   90.00
_cell.angle_gamma   90.00
#
_symmetry.space_group_name_H-M   'P 1'
#
loop_
_entity.id
_entity.type
_entity.pdbx_description
1 polymer ?
#
loop_
_entity_poly.entity_id
_entity_poly.type
_entity_poly.pdbx_seq_one_letter_code
_entity_poly.pdbx_strand_id
1 'polypeptide(L)'
;MEDVNIDENAPTPTPTTQVTEEEPVGLEDDADKIIKLLTRGIRERDIVSIFGIPGLEKTTLAKKIFKDSSIVSHFDVRAWVTISQSYDVRELLRIIYKQVTGVKYGDKESDIADMFAQVFNGQKISHCLR
;
A
#
# COMPACT_ATOMS: atom_id res chain seq x y z
N MET A 1 47.12 13.03 36.60
CA MET A 1 47.53 14.26 35.90
C MET A 1 47.48 13.91 34.43
N GLU A 2 46.29 14.11 33.84
CA GLU A 2 46.01 14.90 32.61
C GLU A 2 47.14 15.00 31.58
N ASP A 3 46.97 14.91 30.25
CA ASP A 3 45.88 14.70 29.27
C ASP A 3 46.62 14.38 27.92
N VAL A 4 46.07 13.88 26.80
CA VAL A 4 45.14 14.53 25.85
C VAL A 4 44.82 13.51 24.74
N ASN A 5 43.55 13.50 24.32
CA ASN A 5 42.95 12.78 23.19
C ASN A 5 43.20 13.52 21.86
N ILE A 6 43.44 12.82 20.74
CA ILE A 6 43.16 13.33 19.38
C ILE A 6 42.48 12.24 18.55
N ASP A 7 41.31 12.63 18.07
CA ASP A 7 40.32 11.99 17.22
C ASP A 7 40.86 11.47 15.87
N GLU A 8 40.47 10.24 15.50
CA GLU A 8 40.28 9.88 14.10
C GLU A 8 39.03 8.99 13.97
N ASN A 9 37.89 9.66 13.96
CA ASN A 9 36.61 9.18 13.48
C ASN A 9 36.73 8.68 12.02
N ALA A 10 36.97 7.38 11.84
CA ALA A 10 36.81 6.72 10.55
C ALA A 10 35.31 6.44 10.31
N PRO A 11 34.66 7.02 9.28
CA PRO A 11 33.33 6.60 8.91
C PRO A 11 33.42 5.18 8.34
N THR A 12 32.95 4.21 9.11
CA THR A 12 32.56 2.90 8.57
C THR A 12 31.62 3.13 7.37
N PRO A 13 31.88 2.55 6.20
CA PRO A 13 30.92 2.61 5.10
C PRO A 13 29.72 1.75 5.48
N THR A 14 28.71 2.38 6.07
CA THR A 14 27.35 1.85 6.12
C THR A 14 26.90 1.70 4.66
N PRO A 15 26.47 0.51 4.22
CA PRO A 15 25.72 0.41 2.98
C PRO A 15 24.38 1.11 3.21
N THR A 16 24.35 2.41 2.97
CA THR A 16 23.12 3.15 2.76
C THR A 16 22.56 2.62 1.45
N THR A 17 21.76 1.55 1.53
CA THR A 17 20.88 1.15 0.43
C THR A 17 19.91 2.30 0.23
N GLN A 18 20.31 3.27 -0.59
CA GLN A 18 19.38 4.16 -1.24
C GLN A 18 18.51 3.24 -2.10
N VAL A 19 17.31 2.93 -1.62
CA VAL A 19 16.28 2.34 -2.46
C VAL A 19 15.87 3.47 -3.40
N THR A 20 16.62 3.64 -4.46
CA THR A 20 16.15 4.39 -5.62
C THR A 20 14.88 3.67 -6.04
N GLU A 21 13.74 4.34 -5.90
CA GLU A 21 12.52 3.90 -6.58
C GLU A 21 12.80 4.06 -8.06
N GLU A 22 13.49 3.09 -8.66
CA GLU A 22 13.64 3.01 -10.11
C GLU A 22 12.22 2.95 -10.67
N GLU A 23 11.87 3.93 -11.51
CA GLU A 23 10.62 3.87 -12.24
C GLU A 23 10.67 2.64 -13.15
N PRO A 24 9.76 1.66 -12.97
CA PRO A 24 9.78 0.50 -13.82
C PRO A 24 9.37 0.92 -15.23
N VAL A 25 10.30 0.78 -16.17
CA VAL A 25 10.16 1.09 -17.59
C VAL A 25 9.53 -0.13 -18.28
N GLY A 26 8.51 0.08 -19.12
CA GLY A 26 7.82 -0.99 -19.86
C GLY A 26 6.50 -1.45 -19.24
N LEU A 27 6.05 -0.81 -18.16
CA LEU A 27 4.76 -1.08 -17.51
C LEU A 27 3.70 0.01 -17.79
N GLU A 28 4.05 1.03 -18.57
CA GLU A 28 3.22 2.21 -18.83
C GLU A 28 1.88 1.83 -19.47
N ASP A 29 1.91 1.04 -20.54
CA ASP A 29 0.70 0.67 -21.27
C ASP A 29 -0.30 -0.11 -20.40
N ASP A 30 0.21 -0.99 -19.54
CA ASP A 30 -0.63 -1.79 -18.65
C ASP A 30 -1.13 -0.97 -17.46
N ALA A 31 -0.30 -0.07 -16.93
CA ALA A 31 -0.72 0.89 -15.91
C ALA A 31 -1.84 1.80 -16.46
N ASP A 32 -1.67 2.36 -17.65
CA ASP A 32 -2.64 3.25 -18.29
C ASP A 32 -3.98 2.57 -18.55
N LYS A 33 -3.97 1.31 -18.99
CA LYS A 33 -5.20 0.52 -19.16
C LYS A 33 -5.94 0.37 -17.84
N ILE A 34 -5.23 0.02 -16.76
CA ILE A 34 -5.84 -0.18 -15.44
C ILE A 34 -6.34 1.15 -14.87
N ILE A 35 -5.58 2.24 -15.00
CA ILE A 35 -6.00 3.57 -14.56
C ILE A 35 -7.29 3.99 -15.26
N LYS A 36 -7.38 3.81 -16.59
CA LYS A 36 -8.62 4.08 -17.34
C LYS A 36 -9.78 3.21 -16.85
N LEU A 37 -9.55 1.93 -16.53
CA LEU A 37 -10.59 1.06 -15.97
C LEU A 37 -11.08 1.53 -14.60
N LEU A 38 -10.18 2.03 -13.75
CA LEU A 38 -10.49 2.52 -12.40
C LEU A 38 -11.16 3.90 -12.41
N THR A 39 -10.97 4.69 -13.47
CA THR A 39 -11.44 6.10 -13.56
C THR A 39 -12.62 6.31 -14.52
N ARG A 40 -13.07 5.27 -15.26
CA ARG A 40 -14.17 5.38 -16.25
C ARG A 40 -15.57 5.66 -15.69
N GLY A 41 -15.74 5.65 -14.37
CA GLY A 41 -17.01 5.90 -13.68
C GLY A 41 -18.09 4.81 -13.80
N ILE A 42 -19.14 4.96 -12.97
CA ILE A 42 -20.46 4.27 -12.94
C ILE A 42 -20.61 3.03 -12.03
N ARG A 43 -19.56 2.51 -11.38
CA ARG A 43 -19.73 1.46 -10.35
C ARG A 43 -19.05 1.86 -9.06
N GLU A 44 -19.82 1.96 -7.97
CA GLU A 44 -19.32 2.21 -6.61
C GLU A 44 -18.33 1.12 -6.11
N ARG A 45 -18.19 0.02 -6.86
CA ARG A 45 -17.53 -1.22 -6.42
C ARG A 45 -16.89 -1.98 -7.59
N ASP A 46 -15.70 -1.58 -8.00
CA ASP A 46 -14.90 -2.30 -9.01
C ASP A 46 -13.70 -3.01 -8.39
N ILE A 47 -13.47 -4.26 -8.82
CA ILE A 47 -12.31 -5.06 -8.44
C ILE A 47 -11.46 -5.28 -9.69
N VAL A 48 -10.20 -4.88 -9.63
CA VAL A 48 -9.18 -5.18 -10.63
C VAL A 48 -8.17 -6.11 -9.99
N SER A 49 -7.87 -7.23 -10.64
CA SER A 49 -6.89 -8.18 -10.13
C SER A 49 -5.75 -8.36 -11.12
N ILE A 50 -4.52 -8.35 -10.61
CA ILE A 50 -3.28 -8.45 -11.38
C ILE A 50 -2.68 -9.83 -11.11
N PHE A 51 -2.69 -10.69 -12.11
CA PHE A 51 -2.16 -12.06 -12.05
C PHE A 51 -1.04 -12.26 -13.07
N GLY A 52 -0.19 -13.26 -12.85
CA GLY A 52 0.91 -13.60 -13.75
C GLY A 52 2.03 -14.35 -13.05
N ILE A 53 3.03 -14.75 -13.83
CA ILE A 53 4.18 -15.55 -13.37
C ILE A 53 4.94 -14.82 -12.25
N PRO A 54 5.46 -15.52 -11.22
CA PRO A 54 6.38 -14.92 -10.24
C PRO A 54 7.53 -14.18 -10.93
N GLY A 55 7.97 -13.05 -10.37
CA GLY A 55 9.06 -12.25 -10.94
C GLY A 55 8.65 -11.21 -12.01
N LEU A 56 7.43 -11.24 -12.54
CA LEU A 56 6.93 -10.22 -13.49
C LEU A 56 6.50 -8.90 -12.83
N GLU A 57 7.12 -8.52 -11.71
CA GLU A 57 6.95 -7.18 -11.12
C GLU A 57 5.50 -6.72 -10.89
N LYS A 58 4.54 -7.64 -10.71
CA LYS A 58 3.11 -7.33 -10.53
C LYS A 58 2.85 -6.35 -9.39
N THR A 59 3.57 -6.55 -8.28
CA THR A 59 3.51 -5.65 -7.13
C THR A 59 4.06 -4.27 -7.48
N THR A 60 5.07 -4.20 -8.34
CA THR A 60 5.62 -2.94 -8.86
C THR A 60 4.60 -2.22 -9.74
N LEU A 61 3.92 -2.93 -10.65
CA LEU A 61 2.81 -2.38 -11.44
C LEU A 61 1.70 -1.81 -10.55
N ALA A 62 1.25 -2.59 -9.54
CA ALA A 62 0.24 -2.16 -8.59
C ALA A 62 0.68 -0.91 -7.80
N LYS A 63 1.94 -0.84 -7.37
CA LYS A 63 2.51 0.33 -6.69
C LYS A 63 2.55 1.56 -7.60
N LYS A 64 2.93 1.40 -8.87
CA LYS A 64 2.94 2.48 -9.87
C LYS A 64 1.55 3.07 -10.05
N ILE A 65 0.54 2.22 -10.26
CA ILE A 65 -0.87 2.64 -10.37
C ILE A 65 -1.34 3.34 -9.10
N PHE A 66 -1.04 2.79 -7.91
CA PHE A 66 -1.48 3.36 -6.63
C PHE A 66 -0.95 4.79 -6.39
N LYS A 67 0.27 5.08 -6.87
CA LYS A 67 0.93 6.38 -6.75
C LYS A 67 0.60 7.35 -7.90
N ASP A 68 -0.03 6.87 -8.97
CA ASP A 68 -0.34 7.69 -10.14
C ASP A 68 -1.22 8.89 -9.79
N SER A 69 -0.91 10.05 -10.37
CA SER A 69 -1.62 11.30 -10.07
C SER A 69 -3.11 11.27 -10.45
N SER A 70 -3.47 10.51 -11.49
CA SER A 70 -4.86 10.31 -11.91
C SER A 70 -5.64 9.50 -10.87
N ILE A 71 -4.98 8.51 -10.25
CA ILE A 71 -5.58 7.74 -9.15
C ILE A 71 -5.65 8.57 -7.87
N VAL A 72 -4.59 9.31 -7.54
CA VAL A 72 -4.55 10.20 -6.36
C VAL A 72 -5.66 11.25 -6.41
N SER A 73 -5.93 11.81 -7.58
CA SER A 73 -6.95 12.85 -7.76
C SER A 73 -8.38 12.31 -7.89
N HIS A 74 -8.54 11.06 -8.31
CA HIS A 74 -9.86 10.45 -8.50
C HIS A 74 -10.44 9.85 -7.21
N PHE A 75 -9.60 9.32 -6.32
CA PHE A 75 -10.03 8.68 -5.08
C PHE A 75 -9.73 9.54 -3.86
N ASP A 76 -10.77 10.00 -3.16
CA ASP A 76 -10.65 10.79 -1.92
C ASP A 76 -9.80 10.08 -0.86
N VAL A 77 -9.90 8.76 -0.82
CA VAL A 77 -9.27 7.93 0.18
C VAL A 77 -8.69 6.67 -0.46
N ARG A 78 -7.47 6.30 -0.06
CA ARG A 78 -6.72 5.16 -0.59
C ARG A 78 -6.03 4.42 0.55
N ALA A 79 -5.98 3.10 0.47
CA ALA A 79 -5.24 2.26 1.41
C ALA A 79 -4.41 1.21 0.66
N TRP A 80 -3.21 0.94 1.18
CA TRP A 80 -2.34 -0.13 0.71
C TRP A 80 -2.06 -1.10 1.85
N VAL A 81 -2.29 -2.39 1.62
CA VAL A 81 -2.02 -3.42 2.62
C VAL A 81 -1.32 -4.61 1.99
N THR A 82 -0.32 -5.14 2.72
CA THR A 82 0.38 -6.36 2.33
C THR A 82 -0.10 -7.48 3.23
N ILE A 83 -0.50 -8.61 2.63
CA ILE A 83 -1.07 -9.75 3.35
C ILE A 83 -0.04 -10.88 3.36
N SER A 84 0.33 -11.35 4.54
CA SER A 84 1.14 -12.56 4.72
C SER A 84 0.29 -13.82 4.57
N GLN A 85 0.94 -14.98 4.37
CA GLN A 85 0.25 -16.26 4.20
C GLN A 85 -0.68 -16.60 5.38
N SER A 86 -0.27 -16.26 6.60
CA SER A 86 -1.13 -16.19 7.78
C SER A 86 -1.46 -14.72 8.05
N TYR A 87 -2.75 -14.37 8.11
CA TYR A 87 -3.18 -13.01 8.44
C TYR A 87 -4.38 -13.05 9.39
N ASP A 88 -4.50 -12.02 10.23
CA ASP A 88 -5.69 -11.77 11.05
C ASP A 88 -6.55 -10.72 10.33
N VAL A 89 -7.81 -11.07 10.05
CA VAL A 89 -8.78 -10.17 9.40
C VAL A 89 -8.99 -8.91 10.23
N ARG A 90 -9.08 -9.00 11.56
CA ARG A 90 -9.27 -7.82 12.42
C ARG A 90 -8.10 -6.86 12.31
N GLU A 91 -6.88 -7.40 12.27
CA GLU A 91 -5.69 -6.57 12.12
C GLU A 91 -5.62 -5.91 10.74
N LEU A 92 -5.98 -6.65 9.68
CA LEU A 92 -6.06 -6.10 8.33
C LEU A 92 -7.02 -4.91 8.27
N LEU A 93 -8.17 -5.03 8.92
CA LEU A 93 -9.18 -3.98 8.97
C LEU A 93 -8.71 -2.76 9.74
N ARG A 94 -7.99 -2.95 10.84
CA ARG A 94 -7.38 -1.83 11.57
C ARG A 94 -6.37 -1.09 10.71
N ILE A 95 -5.54 -1.81 9.96
CA ILE A 95 -4.55 -1.23 9.07
C ILE A 95 -5.22 -0.41 7.97
N ILE A 96 -6.28 -0.94 7.34
CA ILE A 96 -7.05 -0.23 6.32
C ILE A 96 -7.74 0.98 6.95
N TYR A 97 -8.46 0.79 8.05
CA TYR A 97 -9.21 1.84 8.74
C TYR A 97 -8.33 3.03 9.11
N LYS A 98 -7.16 2.77 9.69
CA LYS A 98 -6.19 3.79 10.07
C LYS A 98 -5.70 4.58 8.85
N GLN A 99 -5.50 3.93 7.71
CA GLN A 99 -5.11 4.60 6.47
C GLN A 99 -6.25 5.46 5.90
N VAL A 100 -7.50 4.99 6.00
CA VAL A 100 -8.64 5.69 5.38
C VAL A 100 -9.18 6.84 6.22
N THR A 101 -9.08 6.78 7.55
CA THR A 101 -9.67 7.79 8.45
C THR A 101 -8.64 8.65 9.19
N GLY A 102 -7.39 8.20 9.29
CA GLY A 102 -6.38 8.82 10.14
C GLY A 102 -6.62 8.65 11.65
N VAL A 103 -7.69 7.96 12.07
CA VAL A 103 -8.06 7.78 13.49
C VAL A 103 -7.44 6.51 14.07
N LYS A 104 -7.04 6.57 15.34
CA LYS A 104 -6.62 5.40 16.13
C LYS A 104 -7.82 4.90 16.94
N TYR A 105 -8.26 3.67 16.68
CA TYR A 105 -9.29 3.01 17.48
C TYR A 105 -8.69 2.08 18.54
N GLY A 106 -9.52 1.75 19.54
CA GLY A 106 -9.23 0.75 20.54
C GLY A 106 -9.48 -0.68 20.04
N ASP A 107 -9.34 -1.63 20.97
CA ASP A 107 -9.46 -3.07 20.68
C ASP A 107 -10.90 -3.60 20.90
N LYS A 108 -11.90 -2.71 21.00
CA LYS A 108 -13.26 -3.10 21.37
C LYS A 108 -14.05 -3.58 20.14
N GLU A 109 -15.04 -4.43 20.38
CA GLU A 109 -15.87 -5.00 19.31
C GLU A 109 -16.77 -3.97 18.61
N SER A 110 -17.22 -2.93 19.34
CA SER A 110 -17.90 -1.77 18.75
C SER A 110 -17.04 -1.08 17.69
N ASP A 111 -15.74 -0.98 17.97
CA ASP A 111 -14.77 -0.32 17.10
C ASP A 111 -14.64 -1.11 15.79
N ILE A 112 -14.67 -2.44 15.86
CA ILE A 112 -14.61 -3.32 14.68
C ILE A 112 -15.88 -3.21 13.84
N ALA A 113 -17.06 -3.19 14.47
CA ALA A 113 -18.33 -3.01 13.77
C ALA A 113 -18.38 -1.65 13.04
N ASP A 114 -17.92 -0.59 13.70
CA ASP A 114 -17.80 0.75 13.10
C ASP A 114 -16.77 0.78 11.96
N MET A 115 -15.62 0.10 12.11
CA MET A 115 -14.65 -0.08 11.03
C MET A 115 -15.28 -0.79 9.83
N PHE A 116 -16.04 -1.86 10.06
CA PHE A 116 -16.71 -2.60 8.99
C PHE A 116 -17.77 -1.74 8.29
N ALA A 117 -18.60 -1.04 9.06
CA ALA A 117 -19.63 -0.16 8.50
C ALA A 117 -19.01 0.98 7.69
N GLN A 118 -17.89 1.57 8.13
CA GLN A 118 -17.26 2.67 7.41
C GLN A 118 -16.44 2.22 6.19
N VAL A 119 -15.72 1.10 6.30
CA VAL A 119 -14.88 0.58 5.19
C VAL A 119 -15.72 -0.19 4.17
N PHE A 120 -16.78 -0.89 4.61
CA PHE A 120 -17.58 -1.79 3.77
C PHE A 120 -19.07 -1.48 3.68
N ASN A 121 -19.56 -0.32 4.14
CA ASN A 121 -20.90 0.10 3.70
C ASN A 121 -20.89 0.18 2.17
N GLY A 122 -21.45 -0.87 1.57
CA GLY A 122 -21.43 -1.09 0.14
C GLY A 122 -20.12 -1.61 -0.43
N GLN A 123 -19.35 -2.52 0.20
CA GLN A 123 -18.22 -3.22 -0.46
C GLN A 123 -18.20 -4.72 -0.15
N LYS A 124 -17.95 -5.55 -1.18
CA LYS A 124 -17.72 -6.99 -1.05
C LYS A 124 -16.25 -7.29 -1.30
N ILE A 125 -15.53 -7.73 -0.28
CA ILE A 125 -14.22 -8.37 -0.46
C ILE A 125 -14.46 -9.83 -0.82
N SER A 126 -13.96 -10.27 -1.98
CA SER A 126 -13.71 -11.69 -2.21
C SER A 126 -12.27 -11.89 -2.68
N HIS A 127 -11.46 -12.37 -1.75
CA HIS A 127 -10.36 -13.32 -1.90
C HIS A 127 -9.52 -13.28 -3.19
N CYS A 128 -8.27 -12.84 -3.07
CA CYS A 128 -7.11 -13.35 -3.82
C CYS A 128 -5.81 -12.89 -3.11
N LEU A 129 -4.72 -13.65 -3.05
CA LEU A 129 -4.10 -14.45 -4.11
C LEU A 129 -3.21 -15.57 -3.52
N ARG A 130 -3.17 -16.72 -4.20
CA ARG A 130 -2.01 -17.64 -4.19
C ARG A 130 -1.40 -17.61 -5.59
#